data_AF-A0A520WZM8-F1
#
_entry.id   AF-A0A520WZM8-F1
#
_cell.length_a   1.000
_cell.length_b   1.000
_cell.length_c   1.000
_cell.angle_alpha   90.00
_cell.angle_beta   90.00
_cell.angle_gamma   90.00
#
_symmetry.space_group_name_H-M   'P 1'
#
loop_
_entity.id
_entity.type
_entity.pdbx_description
1 polymer ?
#
loop_
_entity_poly.entity_id
_entity_poly.type
_entity_poly.pdbx_seq_one_letter_code
_entity_poly.pdbx_strand_id
1 'polypeptide(L)'
;MLTVIATNFAIAAAMLASPVEAEADAPAPRPERLEPVNIPQELSPALMPYLVCRQTEQGVSLYGKDGKLLNPANARQDCSVVREKSRGKVVGRMKDLYLGRNRTERLAVADYWLNHIDSLTEPTID
;
A
#
# COMPACT_ATOMS: atom_id res chain seq x y z
N MET A 1 70.50 7.69 31.14
CA MET A 1 70.95 8.61 30.07
C MET A 1 69.72 9.34 29.55
N LEU A 2 69.70 10.66 29.75
CA LEU A 2 68.72 11.61 29.20
C LEU A 2 69.05 11.90 27.73
N THR A 3 68.03 12.02 26.87
CA THR A 3 67.75 13.15 25.95
C THR A 3 66.51 12.80 25.12
N VAL A 4 65.62 13.68 24.66
CA VAL A 4 65.08 15.00 25.06
C VAL A 4 63.88 15.19 24.11
N ILE A 5 62.87 15.90 24.61
CA ILE A 5 61.55 16.16 24.03
C ILE A 5 61.63 17.05 22.78
N ALA A 6 60.76 16.81 21.79
CA ALA A 6 60.16 17.89 20.99
C ALA A 6 58.77 17.49 20.47
N THR A 7 57.79 18.18 21.06
CA THR A 7 56.40 18.42 20.67
C THR A 7 56.11 18.46 19.17
N ASN A 8 54.96 17.92 18.77
CA ASN A 8 54.08 18.57 17.79
C ASN A 8 52.62 18.36 18.18
N PHE A 9 52.01 19.44 18.68
CA PHE A 9 50.57 19.64 18.74
C PHE A 9 50.03 19.76 17.31
N ALA A 10 49.01 18.98 16.98
CA ALA A 10 47.99 19.36 16.01
C ALA A 10 46.73 18.52 16.23
N ILE A 11 45.82 19.04 17.05
CA ILE A 11 44.41 18.63 17.01
C ILE A 11 43.84 19.29 15.75
N ALA A 12 43.61 18.52 14.70
CA ALA A 12 42.83 18.95 13.55
C ALA A 12 41.55 18.11 13.52
N ALA A 13 40.49 18.68 14.09
CA ALA A 13 39.13 18.28 13.77
C ALA A 13 38.89 18.56 12.28
N ALA A 14 38.66 17.52 11.48
CA ALA A 14 38.15 17.67 10.12
C ALA A 14 36.96 16.74 9.99
N MET A 15 35.81 17.38 9.79
CA MET A 15 34.48 16.81 9.75
C MET A 15 34.32 15.80 8.62
N LEU A 16 33.37 14.89 8.85
CA LEU A 16 32.66 14.11 7.85
C LEU A 16 32.36 14.95 6.60
N ALA A 17 32.93 14.56 5.46
CA ALA A 17 32.52 15.04 4.16
C ALA A 17 32.52 13.86 3.19
N SER A 18 31.42 13.11 3.21
CA SER A 18 31.02 12.23 2.11
C SER A 18 30.79 13.10 0.87
N PRO A 19 31.29 12.73 -0.32
CA PRO A 19 30.78 13.31 -1.55
C PRO A 19 29.47 12.60 -1.88
N VAL A 20 28.35 13.15 -1.39
CA VAL A 20 27.05 12.91 -2.03
C VAL A 20 27.07 13.71 -3.31
N GLU A 21 27.12 13.01 -4.43
CA GLU A 21 26.85 13.58 -5.74
C GLU A 21 25.49 14.26 -5.69
N ALA A 22 25.50 15.56 -5.99
CA ALA A 22 24.32 16.38 -6.14
C ALA A 22 23.60 15.92 -7.43
N GLU A 23 22.73 14.92 -7.30
CA GLU A 23 21.65 14.73 -8.27
C GLU A 23 20.70 15.92 -8.17
N ALA A 24 20.44 16.50 -9.34
CA ALA A 24 19.66 17.70 -9.52
C ALA A 24 18.31 17.62 -8.79
N ASP A 25 17.93 18.76 -8.21
CA ASP A 25 16.67 19.08 -7.55
C ASP A 25 15.51 18.99 -8.57
N ALA A 26 15.20 17.77 -9.03
CA ALA A 26 13.93 17.47 -9.65
C ALA A 26 12.89 17.57 -8.52
N PRO A 27 11.83 18.39 -8.67
CA PRO A 27 10.81 18.49 -7.65
C PRO A 27 10.30 17.09 -7.35
N ALA A 28 10.45 16.64 -6.10
CA ALA A 28 9.91 15.37 -5.64
C ALA A 28 8.46 15.28 -6.14
N PRO A 29 8.05 14.18 -6.80
CA PRO A 29 6.70 14.04 -7.29
C PRO A 29 5.76 14.34 -6.12
N ARG A 30 5.02 15.44 -6.24
CA ARG A 30 4.05 15.81 -5.22
C ARG A 30 3.10 14.64 -5.14
N PRO A 31 2.85 14.05 -3.95
CA PRO A 31 1.89 12.97 -3.86
C PRO A 31 0.59 13.51 -4.46
N GLU A 32 0.20 12.91 -5.58
CA GLU A 32 -1.08 13.15 -6.21
C GLU A 32 -2.13 13.00 -5.11
N ARG A 33 -3.10 13.93 -5.03
CA ARG A 33 -4.07 13.91 -3.93
C ARG A 33 -4.74 12.54 -3.92
N LEU A 34 -4.39 11.72 -2.94
CA LEU A 34 -5.01 10.42 -2.72
C LEU A 34 -6.46 10.70 -2.36
N GLU A 35 -7.37 10.52 -3.31
CA GLU A 35 -8.79 10.61 -3.01
C GLU A 35 -9.15 9.51 -2.01
N PRO A 36 -9.78 9.87 -0.87
CA PRO A 36 -10.14 8.89 0.13
C PRO A 36 -11.22 7.96 -0.42
N VAL A 37 -10.86 6.70 -0.64
CA VAL A 37 -11.82 5.66 -0.99
C VAL A 37 -12.70 5.37 0.22
N ASN A 38 -13.94 5.84 0.18
CA ASN A 38 -14.88 5.66 1.29
C ASN A 38 -15.66 4.36 1.13
N ILE A 39 -15.06 3.24 1.56
CA ILE A 39 -15.73 1.94 1.60
C ILE A 39 -16.64 1.90 2.85
N PRO A 40 -17.93 1.51 2.72
CA PRO A 40 -18.82 1.31 3.85
C PRO A 40 -18.19 0.37 4.89
N GLN A 41 -18.15 0.79 6.15
CA GLN A 41 -17.48 0.02 7.21
C GLN A 41 -18.09 -1.37 7.38
N GLU A 42 -19.38 -1.50 7.10
CA GLU A 42 -20.13 -2.74 7.15
C GLU A 42 -19.62 -3.76 6.14
N LEU A 43 -19.18 -3.29 4.98
CA LEU A 43 -18.71 -4.09 3.85
C LEU A 43 -17.19 -4.20 3.77
N SER A 44 -16.46 -3.31 4.46
CA SER A 44 -15.00 -3.28 4.45
C SER A 44 -14.36 -4.67 4.73
N PRO A 45 -14.76 -5.45 5.76
CA PRO A 45 -14.18 -6.78 5.98
C PRO A 45 -14.39 -7.78 4.84
N ALA A 46 -15.45 -7.59 4.03
CA ALA A 46 -15.74 -8.40 2.87
C ALA A 46 -14.95 -7.96 1.63
N LEU A 47 -14.68 -6.66 1.49
CA LEU A 47 -14.05 -6.04 0.32
C LEU A 47 -12.51 -5.92 0.43
N MET A 48 -11.99 -5.68 1.63
CA MET A 48 -10.55 -5.47 1.87
C MET A 48 -9.65 -6.59 1.32
N PRO A 49 -9.99 -7.89 1.41
CA PRO A 49 -9.17 -8.94 0.81
C PRO A 49 -8.97 -8.76 -0.70
N TYR A 50 -10.00 -8.28 -1.42
CA TYR A 50 -9.91 -8.05 -2.85
C TYR A 50 -9.11 -6.79 -3.20
N LEU A 51 -9.28 -5.71 -2.44
CA LEU A 51 -8.47 -4.50 -2.58
C LEU A 51 -6.97 -4.80 -2.41
N VAL A 52 -6.62 -5.54 -1.35
CA VAL A 52 -5.24 -6.00 -1.09
C VAL A 52 -4.73 -6.85 -2.25
N CYS A 53 -5.60 -7.69 -2.83
CA CYS A 53 -5.26 -8.51 -3.98
C CYS A 53 -4.82 -7.66 -5.17
N ARG A 54 -5.65 -6.71 -5.55
CA ARG A 54 -5.39 -5.81 -6.68
C ARG A 54 -4.15 -4.95 -6.47
N GLN A 55 -3.98 -4.40 -5.28
CA GLN A 55 -2.77 -3.64 -4.92
C GLN A 55 -1.50 -4.49 -5.03
N THR A 56 -1.58 -5.79 -4.70
CA THR A 56 -0.45 -6.71 -4.87
C THR A 56 -0.13 -6.97 -6.33
N GLU A 57 -1.14 -7.13 -7.20
CA GLU A 57 -0.94 -7.28 -8.66
C GLU A 57 -0.26 -6.04 -9.28
N GLN A 58 -0.53 -4.86 -8.73
CA GLN A 58 0.11 -3.60 -9.12
C GLN A 58 1.52 -3.40 -8.53
N GLY A 59 2.01 -4.31 -7.68
CA GLY A 59 3.32 -4.19 -7.03
C GLY A 59 3.36 -3.22 -5.84
N VAL A 60 2.20 -2.80 -5.31
CA VAL A 60 2.14 -1.95 -4.11
C VAL A 60 2.53 -2.78 -2.89
N SER A 61 3.56 -2.37 -2.16
CA SER A 61 3.97 -3.05 -0.91
C SER A 61 3.07 -2.62 0.26
N LEU A 62 2.41 -3.58 0.88
CA LEU A 62 1.50 -3.37 2.00
C LEU A 62 2.15 -3.81 3.30
N TYR A 63 2.16 -2.94 4.30
CA TYR A 63 2.77 -3.23 5.60
C TYR A 63 1.71 -3.31 6.70
N GLY A 64 1.84 -4.30 7.57
CA GLY A 64 1.04 -4.44 8.77
C GLY A 64 1.42 -3.39 9.81
N LYS A 65 0.62 -3.31 10.88
CA LYS A 65 0.91 -2.44 12.04
C LYS A 65 2.21 -2.83 12.75
N ASP A 66 2.66 -4.07 12.56
CA ASP A 66 3.92 -4.61 13.06
C ASP A 66 5.10 -4.36 12.10
N GLY A 67 4.90 -3.59 11.02
CA GLY A 67 5.91 -3.30 10.01
C GLY A 67 6.23 -4.46 9.08
N LYS A 68 5.49 -5.59 9.17
CA LYS A 68 5.74 -6.74 8.29
C LYS A 68 5.02 -6.58 6.96
N LEU A 69 5.66 -7.04 5.90
CA LEU A 69 5.07 -7.08 4.57
C LEU A 69 3.91 -8.08 4.56
N LEU A 70 2.71 -7.59 4.25
CA LEU A 70 1.48 -8.37 4.15
C LEU A 70 1.36 -9.10 2.81
N ASN A 71 2.02 -8.59 1.77
CA ASN A 71 2.00 -9.13 0.42
C ASN A 71 3.41 -9.30 -0.14
N PRO A 72 4.07 -10.45 0.11
CA PRO A 72 5.39 -10.69 -0.46
C PRO A 72 5.32 -10.69 -1.99
N ALA A 73 6.28 -10.03 -2.65
CA ALA A 73 6.32 -9.82 -4.10
C ALA A 73 6.16 -11.10 -4.96
N ASN A 74 6.42 -12.28 -4.37
CA ASN A 74 6.35 -13.57 -5.03
C ASN A 74 5.00 -14.29 -4.84
N ALA A 75 4.09 -13.76 -4.03
CA ALA A 75 2.75 -14.30 -3.83
C ALA A 75 1.81 -13.79 -4.94
N ARG A 76 2.04 -14.22 -6.18
CA ARG A 76 1.02 -14.11 -7.23
C ARG A 76 -0.20 -14.89 -6.77
N GLN A 77 -1.24 -14.16 -6.37
CA GLN A 77 -2.55 -14.71 -6.07
C GLN A 77 -3.49 -14.45 -7.24
N ASP A 78 -4.39 -15.37 -7.52
CA ASP A 78 -5.41 -15.19 -8.55
C ASP A 78 -6.51 -14.27 -8.01
N CYS A 79 -6.47 -13.00 -8.40
CA CYS A 79 -7.47 -12.03 -7.94
C CYS A 79 -8.87 -12.30 -8.46
N SER A 80 -9.07 -13.11 -9.51
CA SER A 80 -10.41 -13.49 -9.97
C SER A 80 -11.13 -14.37 -8.94
N VAL A 81 -10.41 -15.32 -8.32
CA VAL A 81 -10.94 -16.17 -7.24
C VAL A 81 -11.24 -15.36 -5.99
N VAL A 82 -10.35 -14.42 -5.65
CA VAL A 82 -10.56 -13.51 -4.51
C VAL A 82 -11.75 -12.59 -4.75
N ARG A 83 -11.97 -12.14 -5.99
CA ARG A 83 -13.10 -11.32 -6.41
C ARG A 83 -14.42 -12.04 -6.14
N GLU A 84 -14.59 -13.27 -6.65
CA GLU A 84 -15.84 -14.02 -6.49
C GLU A 84 -16.11 -14.37 -5.01
N LYS A 85 -15.05 -14.72 -4.26
CA LYS A 85 -15.18 -14.95 -2.81
C LYS A 85 -15.63 -13.68 -2.08
N SER A 86 -15.09 -12.53 -2.43
CA SER A 86 -15.44 -11.24 -1.83
C SER A 86 -16.87 -10.84 -2.21
N ARG A 87 -17.29 -11.11 -3.45
CA ARG A 87 -18.68 -10.95 -3.91
C ARG A 87 -19.67 -11.72 -3.04
N GLY A 88 -19.40 -13.01 -2.82
CA GLY A 88 -20.21 -13.85 -1.94
C GLY A 88 -20.26 -13.33 -0.50
N LYS A 89 -19.13 -12.86 0.03
CA LYS A 89 -19.05 -12.26 1.38
C LYS A 89 -19.87 -10.98 1.50
N VAL A 90 -19.83 -10.09 0.51
CA VAL A 90 -20.65 -8.87 0.51
C VAL A 90 -22.13 -9.23 0.53
N VAL A 91 -22.56 -10.17 -0.32
CA VAL A 91 -23.96 -10.63 -0.34
C VAL A 91 -24.38 -11.23 1.00
N GLY A 92 -23.53 -12.07 1.60
CA GLY A 92 -23.76 -12.65 2.92
C GLY A 92 -23.87 -11.58 4.01
N ARG A 93 -22.92 -10.63 4.03
CA ARG A 93 -22.89 -9.54 4.99
C ARG A 93 -24.12 -8.63 4.89
N MET A 94 -24.53 -8.29 3.67
CA MET A 94 -25.75 -7.52 3.45
C MET A 94 -26.99 -8.28 3.95
N LYS A 95 -27.06 -9.60 3.70
CA LYS A 95 -28.15 -10.44 4.22
C LYS A 95 -28.18 -10.42 5.76
N ASP A 96 -27.03 -10.58 6.41
CA ASP A 96 -26.93 -10.60 7.87
C ASP A 96 -27.34 -9.26 8.51
N LEU A 97 -27.12 -8.16 7.79
CA LEU A 97 -27.51 -6.81 8.21
C LEU A 97 -28.93 -6.41 7.78
N TYR A 98 -29.70 -7.34 7.20
CA TYR A 98 -31.03 -7.07 6.64
C TYR A 98 -31.04 -5.96 5.57
N LEU A 99 -29.92 -5.81 4.85
CA LEU A 99 -29.74 -4.86 3.75
C LEU A 99 -30.07 -5.52 2.40
N GLY A 100 -30.70 -4.71 1.54
CA GLY A 100 -31.10 -5.10 0.19
C GLY A 100 -32.39 -5.93 0.16
N ARG A 101 -33.32 -5.57 -0.73
CA ARG A 101 -34.66 -6.19 -0.78
C ARG A 101 -34.65 -7.65 -1.25
N ASN A 102 -33.70 -8.03 -2.08
CA ASN A 102 -33.61 -9.36 -2.66
C ASN A 102 -32.15 -9.73 -3.02
N ARG A 103 -31.93 -10.97 -3.49
CA ARG A 103 -30.61 -11.46 -3.89
C ARG A 103 -30.00 -10.63 -5.02
N THR A 104 -30.80 -10.24 -6.01
CA THR A 104 -30.36 -9.47 -7.17
C THR A 104 -29.81 -8.11 -6.76
N GLU A 105 -30.50 -7.40 -5.87
CA GLU A 105 -30.06 -6.10 -5.36
C GLU A 105 -28.75 -6.21 -4.57
N ARG A 106 -28.61 -7.25 -3.74
CA ARG A 106 -27.35 -7.50 -3.02
C ARG A 106 -26.19 -7.81 -3.97
N LEU A 107 -26.45 -8.56 -5.04
CA LEU A 107 -25.43 -8.82 -6.07
C LEU A 107 -25.02 -7.55 -6.80
N ALA A 108 -25.99 -6.69 -7.16
CA ALA A 108 -25.69 -5.41 -7.81
C ALA A 108 -24.81 -4.50 -6.93
N VAL A 109 -25.06 -4.46 -5.62
CA VAL A 109 -24.21 -3.71 -4.68
C VAL A 109 -22.83 -4.34 -4.56
N ALA A 110 -22.73 -5.67 -4.49
CA ALA A 110 -21.44 -6.36 -4.49
C ALA A 110 -20.64 -6.06 -5.75
N ASP A 111 -21.29 -6.15 -6.93
CA ASP A 111 -20.66 -5.89 -8.22
C ASP A 111 -20.24 -4.42 -8.35
N TYR A 112 -21.05 -3.47 -7.88
CA TYR A 112 -20.68 -2.05 -7.82
C TYR A 112 -19.37 -1.82 -7.06
N TRP A 113 -19.25 -2.36 -5.84
CA TRP A 113 -18.06 -2.14 -5.02
C TRP A 113 -16.82 -2.84 -5.56
N LEU A 114 -16.97 -4.03 -6.13
CA LEU A 114 -15.85 -4.74 -6.75
C LEU A 114 -15.37 -3.99 -8.00
N ASN A 115 -16.28 -3.50 -8.84
CA ASN A 115 -15.94 -2.67 -10.00
C ASN A 115 -15.30 -1.34 -9.59
N HIS A 116 -15.74 -0.76 -8.47
CA HIS A 116 -15.10 0.45 -7.94
C HIS A 116 -13.66 0.17 -7.52
N ILE A 117 -13.38 -0.96 -6.85
CA ILE A 117 -12.00 -1.40 -6.55
C ILE A 117 -11.19 -1.64 -7.83
N ASP A 118 -11.81 -2.27 -8.84
CA ASP A 118 -11.19 -2.45 -10.16
C ASP A 118 -10.72 -1.09 -10.72
N SER A 119 -11.60 -0.08 -10.74
CA SER A 119 -11.29 1.27 -11.27
C SER A 119 -10.20 2.02 -10.50
N LEU A 120 -10.05 1.76 -9.20
CA LEU A 120 -9.01 2.38 -8.37
C LEU A 120 -7.64 1.74 -8.59
N THR A 121 -7.61 0.58 -9.24
CA THR A 121 -6.41 -0.25 -9.42
C THR A 121 -6.14 -0.55 -10.90
N GLU A 122 -6.77 0.20 -11.81
CA GLU A 122 -6.35 0.21 -13.21
C GLU A 122 -5.09 1.07 -13.34
N PRO A 123 -4.06 0.64 -14.10
CA PRO A 123 -2.91 1.48 -14.37
C PRO A 123 -3.37 2.72 -15.15
N THR A 124 -3.05 3.92 -14.64
CA THR A 124 -3.17 5.15 -15.40
C THR A 124 -2.21 5.06 -16.60
N ILE A 125 -2.77 4.99 -17.81
CA ILE A 125 -1.99 5.08 -19.04
C ILE A 125 -1.86 6.58 -19.33
N ASP A 126 -0.73 7.16 -18.92
CA ASP A 126 -0.27 8.48 -19.38
C ASP A 126 0.60 8.33 -20.64
#